data_AF-A0A9F2RDP8-F1
#
_entry.id   AF-A0A9F2RDP8-F1
#
_cell.length_a   1.000
_cell.length_b   1.000
_cell.length_c   1.000
_cell.angle_alpha   90.00
_cell.angle_beta   90.00
_cell.angle_gamma   90.00
#
_symmetry.space_group_name_H-M   'P 1'
#
loop_
_entity.id
_entity.type
_entity.pdbx_description
1 polymer ?
#
loop_
_entity_poly.entity_id
_entity_poly.type
_entity_poly.pdbx_seq_one_letter_code
_entity_poly.pdbx_strand_id
1 'polypeptide(L)'
;FIQTLYESLILDSILLANPLENGKVSVLVVLGHAVQDIEIVTERDDEIKEKLAHLFMAGKSQTYNQEELDRRKNRLKNWLEKNHIPVREQGESQTTLCVAGVLTIDPPYGPEDCNSSNEIILCRVQGLIQSYLALQQ
;
A
#
# COMPACT_ATOMS: atom_id res chain seq x y z
N PHE A 1 -2.97 19.68 -10.66
CA PHE A 1 -3.43 18.36 -10.21
C PHE A 1 -4.12 17.53 -11.31
N ILE A 2 -4.56 18.14 -12.42
CA ILE A 2 -5.11 17.43 -13.59
C ILE A 2 -4.07 16.53 -14.31
N GLN A 3 -2.77 16.73 -14.08
CA GLN A 3 -1.74 15.93 -14.77
C GLN A 3 -1.46 14.57 -14.11
N THR A 4 -1.74 14.40 -12.81
CA THR A 4 -1.41 13.15 -12.09
C THR A 4 -2.54 12.12 -12.08
N LEU A 5 -3.71 12.46 -12.66
CA LEU A 5 -4.80 11.50 -12.88
C LEU A 5 -4.63 10.67 -14.15
N TYR A 6 -3.56 10.91 -14.93
CA TYR A 6 -3.34 10.26 -16.22
C TYR A 6 -2.61 8.90 -16.16
N GLU A 7 -2.00 8.51 -15.02
CA GLU A 7 -1.08 7.36 -14.98
C GLU A 7 -1.40 6.24 -13.98
N SER A 8 -2.57 6.21 -13.34
CA SER A 8 -3.02 5.00 -12.63
C SER A 8 -4.40 4.57 -13.09
N LEU A 9 -4.43 4.17 -14.36
CA LEU A 9 -5.57 3.56 -15.02
C LEU A 9 -5.71 2.12 -14.52
N ILE A 10 -6.36 1.95 -13.37
CA ILE A 10 -7.11 0.71 -13.13
C ILE A 10 -8.55 0.99 -13.62
N LEU A 11 -8.71 0.88 -14.94
CA LEU A 11 -9.97 0.68 -15.69
C LEU A 11 -11.12 1.67 -15.40
N ASP A 12 -11.07 2.87 -16.02
CA ASP A 12 -12.16 3.83 -16.29
C ASP A 12 -13.14 4.18 -15.15
N SER A 13 -12.93 3.78 -13.89
CA SER A 13 -13.87 4.08 -12.82
C SER A 13 -13.76 5.52 -12.31
N ILE A 14 -14.89 6.16 -12.05
CA ILE A 14 -14.99 7.48 -11.43
C ILE A 14 -15.28 7.30 -9.94
N LEU A 15 -14.53 8.03 -9.11
CA LEU A 15 -14.77 8.10 -7.67
C LEU A 15 -15.51 9.40 -7.35
N LEU A 16 -16.73 9.26 -6.82
CA LEU A 16 -17.52 10.36 -6.29
C LEU A 16 -17.36 10.40 -4.77
N ALA A 17 -16.74 11.46 -4.26
CA ALA A 17 -16.53 11.64 -2.83
C ALA A 17 -17.43 12.77 -2.31
N ASN A 18 -18.27 12.45 -1.33
CA ASN A 18 -19.17 13.39 -0.66
C ASN A 18 -18.77 13.55 0.82
N PRO A 19 -18.18 14.68 1.21
CA PRO A 19 -17.87 14.95 2.61
C PRO A 19 -19.16 15.15 3.43
N LEU A 20 -19.26 14.49 4.57
CA LEU A 20 -20.38 14.57 5.51
C LEU A 20 -20.01 15.50 6.69
N GLU A 21 -20.99 16.13 7.31
CA GLU A 21 -20.80 17.09 8.42
C GLU A 21 -20.10 16.50 9.66
N ASN A 22 -20.08 15.17 9.79
CA ASN A 22 -19.44 14.44 10.89
C ASN A 22 -17.95 14.12 10.65
N GLY A 23 -17.33 14.74 9.64
CA GLY A 23 -15.92 14.50 9.27
C GLY A 23 -15.68 13.16 8.57
N LYS A 24 -16.73 12.39 8.27
CA LYS A 24 -16.65 11.21 7.41
C LYS A 24 -16.85 11.62 5.96
N VAL A 25 -16.36 10.79 5.03
CA VAL A 25 -16.63 10.97 3.61
C VAL A 25 -17.30 9.71 3.06
N SER A 26 -18.40 9.91 2.34
CA SER A 26 -19.06 8.86 1.58
C SER A 26 -18.39 8.78 0.21
N VAL A 27 -17.87 7.61 -0.17
CA VAL A 27 -17.28 7.40 -1.49
C VAL A 27 -18.15 6.43 -2.27
N LEU A 28 -18.52 6.83 -3.49
CA LEU A 28 -19.23 6.01 -4.46
C LEU A 28 -18.32 5.76 -5.66
N VAL A 29 -18.21 4.50 -6.07
CA VAL A 29 -17.47 4.10 -7.26
C VAL A 29 -18.45 3.91 -8.40
N VAL A 30 -18.26 4.64 -9.49
CA VAL A 30 -19.00 4.47 -10.74
C VAL A 30 -18.06 3.82 -11.73
N LEU A 31 -18.41 2.65 -12.26
CA LEU A 31 -17.59 1.98 -13.26
C LEU A 31 -17.69 2.74 -14.59
N GLY A 32 -16.58 2.90 -15.31
CA GLY A 32 -16.50 3.76 -16.49
C GLY A 32 -17.47 3.43 -17.60
N HIS A 33 -17.78 2.15 -17.79
CA HIS A 33 -18.76 1.72 -18.79
C HIS A 33 -20.19 2.21 -18.50
N ALA A 34 -20.49 2.63 -17.28
CA ALA A 34 -21.79 3.17 -16.88
C ALA A 34 -21.85 4.71 -17.03
N VAL A 35 -20.76 5.35 -17.43
CA VAL A 35 -20.65 6.80 -17.57
C VAL A 35 -20.77 7.17 -19.04
N GLN A 36 -21.76 8.00 -19.38
CA GLN A 36 -21.95 8.46 -20.75
C GLN A 36 -21.26 9.81 -21.03
N ASP A 37 -21.29 10.74 -20.07
CA ASP A 37 -20.69 12.07 -20.19
C ASP A 37 -20.42 12.67 -18.79
N ILE A 38 -19.48 13.61 -18.68
CA ILE A 38 -19.11 14.29 -17.42
C ILE A 38 -18.99 15.78 -17.69
N GLU A 39 -19.80 16.59 -17.01
CA GLU A 39 -19.73 18.05 -17.10
C GLU A 39 -19.32 18.67 -15.76
N ILE A 40 -18.38 19.63 -15.81
CA ILE A 40 -17.96 20.39 -14.64
C ILE A 40 -18.88 21.59 -14.48
N VAL A 41 -19.87 21.46 -13.60
CA VAL A 41 -20.85 22.53 -13.35
C VAL A 41 -20.26 23.68 -12.52
N THR A 42 -19.30 23.39 -11.63
CA THR A 42 -18.62 24.41 -10.80
C THR A 42 -17.31 23.86 -10.28
N GLU A 43 -16.21 24.58 -10.46
CA GLU A 43 -14.95 24.25 -9.78
C GLU A 43 -15.07 24.67 -8.31
N ARG A 44 -14.96 23.70 -7.40
CA ARG A 44 -15.08 23.92 -5.95
C ARG A 44 -13.76 24.41 -5.33
N ASP A 45 -13.89 25.15 -4.23
CA ASP A 45 -12.80 25.76 -3.45
C ASP A 45 -11.69 24.79 -3.02
N ASP A 46 -10.48 25.35 -2.84
CA ASP A 46 -9.26 24.62 -2.47
C ASP A 46 -9.38 23.83 -1.15
N GLU A 47 -10.28 24.23 -0.24
CA GLU A 47 -10.57 23.52 1.01
C GLU A 47 -11.10 22.09 0.78
N ILE A 48 -11.94 21.89 -0.23
CA ILE A 48 -12.47 20.56 -0.57
C ILE A 48 -11.38 19.73 -1.26
N LYS A 49 -10.53 20.37 -2.07
CA LYS A 49 -9.38 19.70 -2.71
C LYS A 49 -8.41 19.18 -1.65
N GLU A 50 -8.13 19.94 -0.61
CA GLU A 50 -7.28 19.52 0.52
C GLU A 50 -7.90 18.36 1.31
N LYS A 51 -9.20 18.45 1.64
CA LYS A 51 -9.93 17.36 2.33
C LYS A 51 -9.93 16.06 1.52
N LEU A 52 -10.11 16.14 0.20
CA LEU A 52 -10.06 14.98 -0.68
C LEU A 52 -8.65 14.43 -0.82
N ALA A 53 -7.62 15.30 -0.91
CA ALA A 53 -6.23 14.88 -0.94
C ALA A 53 -5.90 14.00 0.27
N HIS A 54 -6.32 14.39 1.48
CA HIS A 54 -6.11 13.60 2.69
C HIS A 54 -6.77 12.21 2.68
N LEU A 55 -7.85 11.99 1.90
CA LEU A 55 -8.49 10.68 1.79
C LEU A 55 -7.76 9.74 0.83
N PHE A 56 -7.13 10.31 -0.21
CA PHE A 56 -6.40 9.55 -1.23
C PHE A 56 -4.91 9.45 -0.95
N MET A 57 -4.38 10.20 0.02
CA MET A 57 -3.08 9.90 0.59
C MET A 57 -3.20 8.60 1.38
N ALA A 58 -2.63 7.52 0.84
CA ALA A 58 -2.46 6.25 1.53
C ALA A 58 -2.07 6.53 2.99
N GLY A 59 -2.95 6.11 3.91
CA GLY A 59 -2.99 6.64 5.27
C GLY A 59 -1.60 6.70 5.88
N LYS A 60 -1.19 7.90 6.34
CA LYS A 60 0.09 8.22 6.98
C LYS A 60 1.14 7.15 6.69
N SER A 61 1.87 7.24 5.57
CA SER A 61 3.14 6.51 5.47
C SER A 61 3.87 6.83 6.78
N GLN A 62 3.95 5.88 7.71
CA GLN A 62 4.69 6.11 8.93
C GLN A 62 6.08 6.48 8.42
N THR A 63 6.52 7.71 8.70
CA THR A 63 7.80 8.20 8.21
C THR A 63 8.86 7.41 8.97
N TYR A 64 9.18 6.22 8.45
CA TYR A 64 10.20 5.39 9.03
C TYR A 64 11.53 6.03 8.69
N ASN A 65 12.31 6.35 9.73
CA ASN A 65 13.70 6.69 9.52
C ASN A 65 14.41 5.48 8.89
N GLN A 66 15.40 5.73 8.04
CA GLN A 66 16.17 4.69 7.35
C GLN A 66 16.74 3.67 8.35
N GLU A 67 17.24 4.14 9.50
CA GLU A 67 17.74 3.28 10.57
C GLU A 67 16.68 2.31 11.12
N GLU A 68 15.42 2.75 11.24
CA GLU A 68 14.33 1.89 11.71
C GLU A 68 13.93 0.87 10.64
N LEU A 69 13.92 1.26 9.37
CA LEU A 69 13.71 0.33 8.26
C LEU A 69 14.80 -0.74 8.22
N ASP A 70 16.07 -0.35 8.38
CA ASP A 70 17.19 -1.30 8.40
C ASP A 70 17.12 -2.22 9.62
N ARG A 71 16.73 -1.69 10.78
CA ARG A 71 16.51 -2.49 11.99
C ARG A 71 15.41 -3.52 11.77
N ARG A 72 14.29 -3.12 11.18
CA ARG A 72 13.16 -4.01 10.86
C ARG A 72 13.54 -5.06 9.82
N LYS A 73 14.18 -4.64 8.73
CA LYS A 73 14.73 -5.52 7.69
C LYS A 73 15.59 -6.62 8.31
N ASN A 74 16.58 -6.22 9.10
CA ASN A 74 17.53 -7.15 9.69
C ASN A 74 16.87 -8.09 10.70
N ARG A 75 15.92 -7.61 11.52
CA ARG A 75 15.18 -8.47 12.45
C ARG A 75 14.32 -9.49 11.72
N LEU A 76 13.58 -9.07 10.69
CA LEU A 76 12.73 -9.96 9.90
C LEU A 76 13.57 -10.99 9.15
N LYS A 77 14.64 -10.57 8.49
CA LYS A 77 15.60 -11.46 7.82
C LYS A 77 16.16 -12.51 8.78
N ASN A 78 16.66 -12.08 9.93
CA ASN A 78 17.19 -13.00 10.95
C ASN A 78 16.13 -13.96 11.48
N TRP A 79 14.88 -13.51 11.64
CA TRP A 79 13.79 -14.38 12.09
C TRP A 79 13.43 -15.41 11.03
N LEU A 80 13.33 -15.03 9.76
CA LEU A 80 13.08 -15.95 8.65
C LEU A 80 14.20 -17.01 8.52
N GLU A 81 15.46 -16.58 8.58
CA GLU A 81 16.62 -17.49 8.55
C GLU A 81 16.62 -18.46 9.73
N LYS A 82 16.27 -18.00 10.95
CA LYS A 82 16.11 -18.87 12.13
C LYS A 82 14.99 -19.90 11.97
N ASN A 83 13.96 -19.58 11.20
CA ASN A 83 12.88 -20.51 10.85
C ASN A 83 13.21 -21.39 9.63
N HIS A 84 14.49 -21.46 9.22
CA HIS A 84 14.97 -22.20 8.06
C HIS A 84 14.36 -21.76 6.72
N ILE A 85 13.92 -20.50 6.65
CA ILE A 85 13.40 -19.92 5.41
C ILE A 85 14.56 -19.16 4.75
N PRO A 86 14.98 -19.54 3.54
CA PRO A 86 16.08 -18.87 2.86
C PRO A 86 15.67 -17.46 2.42
N VAL A 87 16.46 -16.46 2.79
CA VAL A 87 16.22 -15.05 2.43
C VAL A 87 17.46 -14.47 1.74
N ARG A 88 17.24 -13.66 0.71
CA ARG A 88 18.29 -12.90 0.01
C ARG A 88 17.86 -11.45 -0.15
N GLU A 89 18.80 -10.52 -0.04
CA GLU A 89 18.55 -9.12 -0.39
C GLU A 89 18.63 -8.96 -1.92
N GLN A 90 17.66 -8.26 -2.51
CA GLN A 90 17.56 -7.97 -3.93
C GLN A 90 17.24 -6.48 -4.19
N GLY A 91 17.48 -6.05 -5.43
CA GLY A 91 17.37 -4.64 -5.85
C GLY A 91 18.68 -3.87 -5.73
N GLU A 92 18.80 -2.76 -6.45
CA GLU A 92 20.00 -1.90 -6.45
C GLU A 92 20.30 -1.33 -5.05
N SER A 93 19.24 -1.04 -4.30
CA SER A 93 19.30 -0.53 -2.93
C SER A 93 19.38 -1.62 -1.85
N GLN A 94 19.33 -2.92 -2.23
CA GLN A 94 19.26 -4.05 -1.30
C GLN A 94 18.20 -3.91 -0.20
N THR A 95 17.10 -3.21 -0.51
CA THR A 95 15.99 -2.95 0.41
C THR A 95 14.94 -4.06 0.35
N THR A 96 14.86 -4.80 -0.74
CA THR A 96 13.83 -5.82 -0.92
C THR A 96 14.35 -7.18 -0.45
N LEU A 97 13.59 -7.86 0.40
CA LEU A 97 13.92 -9.22 0.84
C LEU A 97 13.23 -10.23 -0.07
N CYS A 98 14.00 -11.03 -0.79
CA CYS A 98 13.50 -12.17 -1.53
C CYS A 98 13.53 -13.43 -0.67
N VAL A 99 12.35 -13.97 -0.41
CA VAL A 99 12.10 -15.17 0.37
C VAL A 99 11.98 -16.36 -0.58
N ALA A 100 12.87 -17.34 -0.42
CA ALA A 100 12.92 -18.59 -1.17
C ALA A 100 12.91 -18.45 -2.71
N GLY A 101 13.25 -17.27 -3.25
CA GLY A 101 13.25 -17.02 -4.69
C GLY A 101 11.86 -16.82 -5.32
N VAL A 102 10.78 -16.85 -4.52
CA VAL A 102 9.39 -16.90 -5.01
C VAL A 102 8.50 -15.78 -4.46
N LEU A 103 8.95 -15.10 -3.41
CA LEU A 103 8.24 -13.99 -2.78
C LEU A 103 9.21 -12.86 -2.48
N THR A 104 8.78 -11.63 -2.67
CA THR A 104 9.51 -10.42 -2.28
C THR A 104 8.78 -9.72 -1.14
N ILE A 105 9.53 -9.09 -0.25
CA ILE A 105 9.01 -8.25 0.83
C ILE A 105 9.67 -6.89 0.70
N ASP A 106 8.86 -5.87 0.52
CA ASP A 106 9.30 -4.49 0.38
C ASP A 106 9.13 -3.72 1.71
N PRO A 107 9.87 -2.61 1.92
CA PRO A 107 9.61 -1.73 3.05
C PRO A 107 8.15 -1.25 3.05
N PRO A 108 7.49 -1.12 4.21
CA PRO A 108 8.02 -1.17 5.58
C PRO A 108 8.12 -2.56 6.25
N TYR A 109 8.09 -3.65 5.47
CA TYR A 109 8.24 -5.05 5.92
C TYR A 109 7.09 -5.57 6.79
N GLY A 110 5.88 -5.10 6.53
CA GLY A 110 4.63 -5.62 7.06
C GLY A 110 4.09 -6.83 6.28
N PRO A 111 3.00 -7.45 6.76
CA PRO A 111 2.37 -8.57 6.06
C PRO A 111 1.71 -8.12 4.74
N GLU A 112 1.16 -6.91 4.66
CA GLU A 112 0.68 -6.35 3.41
C GLU A 112 1.78 -6.05 2.38
N ASP A 113 3.05 -5.94 2.79
CA ASP A 113 4.16 -5.57 1.91
C ASP A 113 4.83 -6.78 1.22
N CYS A 114 4.16 -7.93 1.23
CA CYS A 114 4.59 -9.14 0.55
C CYS A 114 4.04 -9.22 -0.86
N ASN A 115 4.87 -9.62 -1.83
CA ASN A 115 4.48 -9.81 -3.22
C ASN A 115 4.93 -11.18 -3.74
N SER A 116 4.02 -11.93 -4.35
CA SER A 116 4.32 -13.22 -4.99
C SER A 116 3.27 -13.54 -6.04
N SER A 117 3.69 -14.19 -7.13
CA SER A 117 2.76 -14.75 -8.13
C SER A 117 2.02 -15.99 -7.63
N ASN A 118 2.36 -16.52 -6.45
CA ASN A 118 1.70 -17.67 -5.84
C ASN A 118 0.98 -17.25 -4.56
N GLU A 119 -0.35 -17.13 -4.64
CA GLU A 119 -1.20 -16.70 -3.53
C GLU A 119 -1.13 -17.60 -2.29
N ILE A 120 -0.90 -18.91 -2.49
CA ILE A 120 -0.77 -19.86 -1.37
C ILE A 120 0.51 -19.55 -0.58
N ILE A 121 1.61 -19.27 -1.27
CA ILE A 121 2.88 -18.89 -0.63
C ILE A 121 2.73 -17.52 0.02
N LEU A 122 2.09 -16.57 -0.66
CA LEU A 122 1.82 -15.23 -0.14
C LEU A 122 1.10 -15.31 1.21
N CYS A 123 -0.07 -15.94 1.28
CA CYS A 123 -0.85 -16.04 2.52
C CYS A 123 -0.06 -16.72 3.66
N ARG A 124 0.75 -17.74 3.35
CA ARG A 124 1.57 -18.40 4.37
C ARG A 124 2.64 -17.48 4.93
N VAL A 125 3.39 -16.78 4.07
CA VAL A 125 4.43 -15.85 4.53
C VAL A 125 3.82 -14.67 5.29
N GLN A 126 2.68 -14.15 4.83
CA GLN A 126 1.95 -13.13 5.55
C GLN A 126 1.55 -13.59 6.95
N GLY A 127 1.05 -14.83 7.10
CA GLY A 127 0.74 -15.41 8.40
C GLY A 127 1.98 -15.60 9.29
N LEU A 128 3.14 -15.93 8.71
CA LEU A 128 4.40 -16.02 9.45
C LEU A 128 4.83 -14.63 9.97
N ILE A 129 4.75 -13.60 9.14
CA ILE A 129 5.09 -12.22 9.53
C ILE A 129 4.13 -11.71 10.61
N GLN A 130 2.82 -11.95 10.46
CA GLN A 130 1.84 -11.62 11.49
C GLN A 130 2.16 -12.30 12.83
N SER A 131 2.50 -13.59 12.79
CA SER A 131 2.89 -14.34 13.99
C SER A 131 4.16 -13.77 14.62
N TYR A 132 5.15 -13.39 13.80
CA TYR A 132 6.36 -12.72 14.26
C TYR A 132 6.05 -11.37 14.94
N LEU A 133 5.21 -10.54 14.33
CA LEU A 133 4.81 -9.25 14.88
C LEU A 133 4.04 -9.41 16.20
N ALA A 134 3.21 -10.44 16.33
CA ALA A 134 2.52 -10.77 17.57
C ALA A 134 3.47 -11.21 18.70
N LEU A 135 4.59 -11.87 18.36
CA LEU A 135 5.64 -12.25 19.33
C LEU A 135 6.54 -11.08 19.77
N GLN A 136 6.44 -9.92 19.12
CA GLN A 136 7.20 -8.71 19.47
C GLN A 136 6.42 -7.74 20.38
N GLN A 137 5.17 -8.06 20.73
CA GLN A 137 4.32 -7.31 21.67
C GLN A 137 4.41 -7.90 23.08
#